data_AF-A0A9D7UCZ2-F1
#
_entry.id   AF-A0A9D7UCZ2-F1
#
_cell.length_a   1.000
_cell.length_b   1.000
_cell.length_c   1.000
_cell.angle_alpha   90.00
_cell.angle_beta   90.00
_cell.angle_gamma   90.00
#
_symmetry.space_group_name_H-M   'P 1'
#
loop_
_entity.id
_entity.type
_entity.pdbx_description
1 polymer ?
#
loop_
_entity_poly.entity_id
_entity_poly.type
_entity_poly.pdbx_seq_one_letter_code
_entity_poly.pdbx_strand_id
1 'polypeptide(L)'
;DCRAETEKKTENGGDARFVESQVNIFNSYHIIAGGEQNSLEDLGNTGGEINLTGFDYDPSFGGLAGSNKEASYYFTAEEEHLMLTASLVWNIDIDGGEEDNFDGAAELYDLDLYLYDVTEGGILSESSSSKSAVDNTENLWVLLEDDHDYMLKVLPGESQEDFQWDYALAWRMDAAAAPVPISGAVWLIGSAFMALSGINTQYI
;
A
#
# COMPACT_ATOMS: atom_id res chain seq x y z
N ASP A 1 6.23 -18.11 1.90
CA ASP A 1 5.55 -16.92 1.38
C ASP A 1 4.21 -16.83 2.10
N CYS A 2 4.04 -15.85 2.98
CA CYS A 2 2.89 -15.74 3.89
C CYS A 2 1.74 -14.90 3.32
N ARG A 3 1.83 -14.46 2.05
CA ARG A 3 1.00 -13.40 1.46
C ARG A 3 0.16 -13.86 0.25
N ALA A 4 0.19 -15.15 -0.04
CA ALA A 4 -0.48 -15.75 -1.20
C ALA A 4 -1.94 -16.19 -0.95
N GLU A 5 -2.47 -16.04 0.28
CA GLU A 5 -3.82 -16.46 0.62
C GLU A 5 -4.75 -15.26 0.82
N THR A 6 -5.62 -15.01 -0.16
CA THR A 6 -6.59 -13.90 -0.21
C THR A 6 -7.59 -13.91 0.96
N GLU A 7 -7.81 -15.07 1.60
CA GLU A 7 -8.78 -15.23 2.71
C GLU A 7 -8.37 -14.55 4.03
N LYS A 8 -7.18 -13.92 4.08
CA LYS A 8 -6.64 -13.31 5.31
C LYS A 8 -6.31 -11.83 5.17
N LYS A 9 -6.56 -11.22 4.00
CA LYS A 9 -6.39 -9.78 3.78
C LYS A 9 -7.50 -9.00 4.50
N THR A 10 -7.14 -7.99 5.29
CA THR A 10 -8.08 -7.08 5.95
C THR A 10 -8.48 -5.93 5.01
N GLU A 11 -9.53 -5.18 5.35
CA GLU A 11 -10.04 -4.07 4.52
C GLU A 11 -8.99 -2.96 4.35
N ASN A 12 -8.15 -2.73 5.38
CA ASN A 12 -7.01 -1.80 5.35
C ASN A 12 -5.75 -2.35 4.64
N GLY A 13 -5.87 -3.47 3.92
CA GLY A 13 -4.78 -4.02 3.11
C GLY A 13 -3.74 -4.87 3.85
N GLY A 14 -3.87 -5.02 5.17
CA GLY A 14 -3.02 -5.89 6.01
C GLY A 14 -3.35 -7.39 5.93
N ASP A 15 -2.67 -8.22 6.75
CA ASP A 15 -3.02 -9.64 6.97
C ASP A 15 -3.43 -9.84 8.44
N ALA A 16 -4.63 -10.36 8.68
CA ALA A 16 -5.21 -10.50 10.04
C ALA A 16 -4.38 -11.41 10.98
N ARG A 17 -3.45 -12.21 10.46
CA ARG A 17 -2.55 -13.07 11.27
C ARG A 17 -1.30 -12.32 11.72
N PHE A 18 -0.91 -11.29 10.98
CA PHE A 18 0.32 -10.53 11.16
C PHE A 18 -0.02 -9.05 11.10
N VAL A 19 -0.39 -8.49 12.26
CA VAL A 19 -0.56 -7.05 12.46
C VAL A 19 0.68 -6.35 11.88
N GLU A 20 0.50 -5.66 10.74
CA GLU A 20 1.49 -4.86 9.98
C GLU A 20 2.85 -5.50 9.61
N SER A 21 3.02 -6.82 9.76
CA SER A 21 4.31 -7.53 9.57
C SER A 21 5.44 -7.09 10.53
N GLN A 22 6.65 -7.64 10.37
CA GLN A 22 7.81 -7.29 11.20
C GLN A 22 8.42 -5.94 10.77
N VAL A 23 8.76 -5.10 11.75
CA VAL A 23 9.45 -3.82 11.53
C VAL A 23 10.73 -4.04 10.74
N ASN A 24 10.88 -3.28 9.64
CA ASN A 24 12.09 -3.26 8.84
C ASN A 24 12.72 -1.85 8.86
N ILE A 25 13.58 -1.62 9.86
CA ILE A 25 14.27 -0.33 10.08
C ILE A 25 15.09 0.09 8.85
N PHE A 26 15.65 -0.87 8.10
CA PHE A 26 16.42 -0.58 6.89
C PHE A 26 15.53 0.06 5.81
N ASN A 27 14.33 -0.48 5.60
CA ASN A 27 13.38 0.09 4.65
C ASN A 27 12.82 1.45 5.13
N SER A 28 12.55 1.59 6.42
CA SER A 28 12.14 2.88 7.01
C SER A 28 13.20 3.96 6.84
N TYR A 29 14.49 3.63 6.96
CA TYR A 29 15.58 4.57 6.68
C TYR A 29 15.55 5.06 5.23
N HIS A 30 15.32 4.17 4.26
CA HIS A 30 15.28 4.55 2.84
C HIS A 30 14.10 5.46 2.50
N ILE A 31 12.95 5.26 3.16
CA ILE A 31 11.81 6.17 3.05
C ILE A 31 12.17 7.58 3.55
N ILE A 32 12.74 7.67 4.75
CA ILE A 32 13.16 8.97 5.33
C ILE A 32 14.25 9.62 4.48
N ALA A 33 15.19 8.84 3.95
CA ALA A 33 16.26 9.32 3.09
C ALA A 33 15.76 9.78 1.71
N GLY A 34 14.65 9.22 1.22
CA GLY A 34 13.95 9.68 0.01
C GLY A 34 13.37 11.09 0.14
N GLY A 35 13.14 11.54 1.38
CA GLY A 35 12.68 12.89 1.68
C GLY A 35 11.18 13.09 1.47
N GLU A 36 10.72 14.22 1.99
CA GLU A 36 9.34 14.68 1.90
C GLU A 36 9.02 15.16 0.48
N GLN A 37 7.91 14.69 -0.08
CA GLN A 37 7.46 14.99 -1.44
C GLN A 37 5.95 15.24 -1.42
N ASN A 38 5.57 16.51 -1.49
CA ASN A 38 4.18 16.94 -1.32
C ASN A 38 3.30 16.59 -2.53
N SER A 39 2.01 16.45 -2.25
CA SER A 39 0.97 16.24 -3.25
C SER A 39 0.90 17.35 -4.33
N LEU A 40 0.23 17.04 -5.44
CA LEU A 40 -0.11 18.03 -6.46
C LEU A 40 -0.95 19.17 -5.87
N GLU A 41 -1.86 18.86 -4.96
CA GLU A 41 -2.80 19.82 -4.40
C GLU A 41 -2.13 20.83 -3.46
N ASP A 42 -1.02 20.46 -2.81
CA ASP A 42 -0.28 21.35 -1.91
C ASP A 42 0.66 22.31 -2.64
N LEU A 43 1.36 21.82 -3.68
CA LEU A 43 2.40 22.59 -4.37
C LEU A 43 2.09 22.90 -5.85
N GLY A 44 0.90 22.55 -6.33
CA GLY A 44 0.52 22.69 -7.73
C GLY A 44 1.53 22.02 -8.66
N ASN A 45 1.86 22.65 -9.78
CA ASN A 45 2.79 22.13 -10.79
C ASN A 45 4.23 21.83 -10.30
N THR A 46 4.54 22.10 -9.02
CA THR A 46 5.84 21.77 -8.42
C THR A 46 5.75 20.62 -7.40
N GLY A 47 4.57 20.06 -7.17
CA GLY A 47 4.34 18.85 -6.38
C GLY A 47 3.76 17.73 -7.23
N GLY A 48 3.35 16.65 -6.57
CA GLY A 48 2.71 15.49 -7.17
C GLY A 48 3.68 14.48 -7.79
N GLU A 49 4.74 14.89 -8.48
CA GLU A 49 5.74 13.94 -9.00
C GLU A 49 6.59 13.37 -7.86
N ILE A 50 6.57 12.04 -7.69
CA ILE A 50 7.29 11.34 -6.62
C ILE A 50 8.39 10.42 -7.14
N ASN A 51 9.43 10.26 -6.32
CA ASN A 51 10.50 9.31 -6.54
C ASN A 51 10.12 7.91 -6.03
N LEU A 52 10.97 6.91 -6.32
CA LEU A 52 10.80 5.52 -5.92
C LEU A 52 10.58 5.30 -4.42
N THR A 53 11.12 6.17 -3.58
CA THR A 53 10.95 6.17 -2.13
C THR A 53 10.68 7.57 -1.64
N GLY A 54 9.81 7.70 -0.66
CA GLY A 54 9.54 8.99 -0.05
C GLY A 54 8.40 8.91 0.94
N PHE A 55 8.09 10.08 1.49
CA PHE A 55 6.92 10.27 2.33
C PHE A 55 6.31 11.64 2.04
N ASP A 56 5.07 11.80 2.49
CA ASP A 56 4.40 13.09 2.58
C ASP A 56 3.73 13.21 3.95
N TYR A 57 3.78 14.40 4.52
CA TYR A 57 3.04 14.75 5.72
C TYR A 57 2.17 15.97 5.40
N ASP A 58 0.88 15.73 5.24
CA ASP A 58 -0.09 16.80 5.02
C ASP A 58 -0.65 17.20 6.40
N PRO A 59 -0.37 18.43 6.88
CA PRO A 59 -0.83 18.89 8.18
C PRO A 59 -2.31 19.31 8.19
N SER A 60 -2.98 19.35 7.04
CA SER A 60 -4.30 19.93 6.90
C SER A 60 -5.02 19.44 5.64
N PHE A 61 -5.65 18.26 5.76
CA PHE A 61 -6.44 17.59 4.73
C PHE A 61 -7.93 17.49 5.12
N GLY A 62 -8.82 17.31 4.14
CA GLY A 62 -10.23 16.92 4.36
C GLY A 62 -11.29 17.91 3.86
N GLY A 63 -10.88 18.98 3.16
CA GLY A 63 -11.76 19.98 2.55
C GLY A 63 -12.29 21.09 3.47
N LEU A 64 -12.15 20.98 4.80
CA LEU A 64 -12.56 22.03 5.74
C LEU A 64 -11.51 23.14 5.87
N ALA A 65 -11.94 24.37 6.17
CA ALA A 65 -11.05 25.52 6.41
C ALA A 65 -10.08 25.84 5.25
N GLY A 66 -10.37 25.36 4.04
CA GLY A 66 -9.54 25.58 2.85
C GLY A 66 -8.42 24.55 2.66
N SER A 67 -8.44 23.43 3.40
CA SER A 67 -7.62 22.26 3.06
C SER A 67 -8.00 21.68 1.70
N ASN A 68 -7.03 21.00 1.09
CA ASN A 68 -7.28 20.05 0.02
C ASN A 68 -8.21 18.92 0.50
N LYS A 69 -8.99 18.37 -0.43
CA LYS A 69 -9.88 17.21 -0.20
C LYS A 69 -9.43 15.98 -1.01
N GLU A 70 -8.31 16.13 -1.70
CA GLU A 70 -7.65 15.07 -2.45
C GLU A 70 -6.15 15.35 -2.43
N ALA A 71 -5.35 14.30 -2.51
CA ALA A 71 -3.91 14.40 -2.64
C ALA A 71 -3.43 13.37 -3.68
N SER A 72 -2.81 13.86 -4.74
CA SER A 72 -2.41 13.09 -5.91
C SER A 72 -0.89 13.06 -6.08
N TYR A 73 -0.36 11.85 -6.25
CA TYR A 73 1.07 11.56 -6.43
C TYR A 73 1.30 10.71 -7.67
N TYR A 74 2.15 11.16 -8.58
CA TYR A 74 2.40 10.57 -9.89
C TYR A 74 3.79 9.94 -9.95
N PHE A 75 3.88 8.80 -10.62
CA PHE A 75 5.14 8.12 -10.92
C PHE A 75 4.97 7.18 -12.11
N THR A 76 6.09 6.90 -12.78
CA THR A 76 6.16 5.85 -13.81
C THR A 76 6.80 4.61 -13.21
N ALA A 77 6.21 3.44 -13.47
CA ALA A 77 6.78 2.16 -13.09
C ALA A 77 7.89 1.75 -14.09
N GLU A 78 9.06 1.41 -13.56
CA GLU A 78 10.22 0.96 -14.35
C GLU A 78 10.51 -0.53 -14.11
N GLU A 79 11.15 -1.20 -15.07
CA GLU A 79 11.39 -2.66 -15.11
C GLU A 79 11.99 -3.24 -13.82
N GLU A 80 12.80 -2.46 -13.08
CA GLU A 80 13.44 -2.85 -11.82
C GLU A 80 12.66 -2.42 -10.55
N HIS A 81 11.51 -1.76 -10.69
CA HIS A 81 10.76 -1.11 -9.61
C HIS A 81 9.26 -1.44 -9.63
N LEU A 82 8.93 -2.69 -9.95
CA LEU A 82 7.55 -3.12 -10.17
C LEU A 82 6.78 -3.46 -8.88
N MET A 83 7.37 -3.36 -7.69
CA MET A 83 6.67 -3.67 -6.45
C MET A 83 6.41 -2.42 -5.61
N LEU A 84 5.19 -1.91 -5.64
CA LEU A 84 4.74 -0.82 -4.77
C LEU A 84 4.37 -1.35 -3.39
N THR A 85 4.93 -0.73 -2.36
CA THR A 85 4.43 -0.76 -0.99
C THR A 85 4.11 0.66 -0.55
N ALA A 86 2.88 0.93 -0.13
CA ALA A 86 2.48 2.22 0.42
C ALA A 86 1.65 2.05 1.68
N SER A 87 1.82 2.97 2.62
CA SER A 87 1.08 3.02 3.88
C SER A 87 0.65 4.45 4.15
N LEU A 88 -0.65 4.66 4.25
CA LEU A 88 -1.29 5.87 4.76
C LEU A 88 -1.62 5.64 6.23
N VAL A 89 -1.32 6.61 7.08
CA VAL A 89 -1.56 6.55 8.53
C VAL A 89 -2.01 7.92 9.03
N TRP A 90 -3.00 7.94 9.91
CA TRP A 90 -3.42 9.13 10.63
C TRP A 90 -3.72 8.79 12.08
N ASN A 91 -3.74 9.81 12.95
CA ASN A 91 -4.13 9.61 14.33
C ASN A 91 -5.65 9.74 14.47
N ILE A 92 -6.24 9.06 15.44
CA ILE A 92 -7.63 9.32 15.84
C ILE A 92 -7.68 10.68 16.54
N ASP A 93 -8.70 11.47 16.26
CA ASP A 93 -8.95 12.72 16.98
C ASP A 93 -9.52 12.42 18.36
N ILE A 94 -8.82 12.90 19.39
CA ILE A 94 -9.21 12.75 20.79
C ILE A 94 -9.21 14.14 21.40
N ASP A 95 -10.37 14.77 21.44
CA ASP A 95 -10.59 16.00 22.20
C ASP A 95 -11.15 15.65 23.59
N GLY A 96 -10.59 16.23 24.64
CA GLY A 96 -11.22 16.27 25.96
C GLY A 96 -11.19 15.00 26.85
N GLY A 97 -12.05 15.05 27.88
CA GLY A 97 -12.21 14.07 28.97
C GLY A 97 -12.34 14.75 30.35
N GLU A 98 -13.46 14.56 31.05
CA GLU A 98 -13.68 15.17 32.39
C GLU A 98 -13.13 14.33 33.56
N GLU A 99 -12.92 13.02 33.38
CA GLU A 99 -12.36 12.11 34.39
C GLU A 99 -11.29 11.21 33.74
N ASP A 100 -10.08 11.15 34.30
CA ASP A 100 -8.90 10.42 33.79
C ASP A 100 -8.39 10.78 32.36
N ASN A 101 -8.83 11.92 31.78
CA ASN A 101 -8.51 12.36 30.41
C ASN A 101 -8.93 11.34 29.31
N PHE A 102 -9.97 10.54 29.57
CA PHE A 102 -10.58 9.69 28.55
C PHE A 102 -11.88 10.35 28.08
N ASP A 103 -11.92 10.74 26.80
CA ASP A 103 -13.17 11.05 26.11
C ASP A 103 -13.64 9.83 25.30
N GLY A 104 -14.93 9.50 25.43
CA GLY A 104 -15.57 8.50 24.59
C GLY A 104 -16.00 9.05 23.23
N ALA A 105 -15.83 10.35 22.98
CA ALA A 105 -16.15 11.06 21.74
C ALA A 105 -14.98 11.12 20.75
N ALA A 106 -14.08 10.12 20.79
CA ALA A 106 -13.01 10.03 19.80
C ALA A 106 -13.58 9.94 18.38
N GLU A 107 -13.03 10.74 17.46
CA GLU A 107 -13.44 10.80 16.07
C GLU A 107 -12.38 10.14 15.19
N LEU A 108 -12.77 9.05 14.53
CA LEU A 108 -11.97 8.43 13.50
C LEU A 108 -12.44 8.99 12.16
N TYR A 109 -11.65 9.90 11.57
CA TYR A 109 -11.86 10.30 10.18
C TYR A 109 -11.59 9.13 9.24
N ASP A 110 -12.43 8.99 8.22
CA ASP A 110 -12.35 7.95 7.20
C ASP A 110 -11.52 8.44 6.00
N LEU A 111 -10.34 7.84 5.79
CA LEU A 111 -9.45 8.14 4.68
C LEU A 111 -9.16 6.85 3.88
N ASP A 112 -9.25 6.95 2.57
CA ASP A 112 -9.02 5.88 1.62
C ASP A 112 -7.71 6.11 0.83
N LEU A 113 -7.06 5.01 0.47
CA LEU A 113 -5.88 5.00 -0.40
C LEU A 113 -6.18 4.27 -1.72
N TYR A 114 -5.96 4.95 -2.84
CA TYR A 114 -6.21 4.44 -4.18
C TYR A 114 -4.94 4.44 -5.02
N LEU A 115 -4.83 3.47 -5.92
CA LEU A 115 -3.85 3.47 -7.01
C LEU A 115 -4.61 3.40 -8.33
N TYR A 116 -4.41 4.40 -9.17
CA TYR A 116 -4.94 4.44 -10.53
C TYR A 116 -3.82 4.25 -11.54
N ASP A 117 -4.06 3.45 -12.56
CA ASP A 117 -3.30 3.46 -13.81
C ASP A 117 -3.84 4.60 -14.67
N VAL A 118 -2.94 5.47 -15.12
CA VAL A 118 -3.22 6.68 -15.90
C VAL A 118 -2.44 6.74 -17.21
N THR A 119 -1.86 5.62 -17.63
CA THR A 119 -1.04 5.47 -18.85
C THR A 119 -1.79 5.92 -20.10
N GLU A 120 -3.08 5.56 -20.21
CA GLU A 120 -3.97 6.01 -21.28
C GLU A 120 -4.51 7.43 -20.96
N GLY A 121 -3.59 8.39 -20.90
CA GLY A 121 -3.77 9.78 -20.47
C GLY A 121 -5.21 10.30 -20.50
N GLY A 122 -5.75 10.57 -19.29
CA GLY A 122 -7.10 11.09 -19.07
C GLY A 122 -8.15 10.03 -18.70
N ILE A 123 -7.80 8.75 -18.73
CA ILE A 123 -8.63 7.66 -18.17
C ILE A 123 -8.03 7.27 -16.82
N LEU A 124 -8.82 7.40 -15.76
CA LEU A 124 -8.47 6.83 -14.45
C LEU A 124 -8.97 5.39 -14.41
N SER A 125 -8.05 4.42 -14.42
CA SER A 125 -8.37 3.01 -14.22
C SER A 125 -7.92 2.60 -12.82
N GLU A 126 -8.85 2.30 -11.90
CA GLU A 126 -8.48 1.85 -10.55
C GLU A 126 -7.73 0.51 -10.66
N SER A 127 -6.44 0.53 -10.32
CA SER A 127 -5.57 -0.65 -10.28
C SER A 127 -5.67 -1.36 -8.93
N SER A 128 -5.71 -0.58 -7.85
CA SER A 128 -5.88 -1.10 -6.49
C SER A 128 -6.42 -0.05 -5.53
N SER A 129 -6.89 -0.49 -4.37
CA SER A 129 -7.38 0.39 -3.31
C SER A 129 -7.37 -0.28 -1.95
N SER A 130 -7.36 0.53 -0.90
CA SER A 130 -7.52 0.17 0.50
C SER A 130 -8.47 1.22 1.12
N LYS A 131 -9.57 0.78 1.73
CA LYS A 131 -10.75 1.62 2.04
C LYS A 131 -11.48 1.17 3.32
N SER A 132 -10.77 1.07 4.44
CA SER A 132 -11.32 0.64 5.71
C SER A 132 -11.96 1.80 6.46
N ALA A 133 -13.27 1.73 6.65
CA ALA A 133 -14.01 2.73 7.41
C ALA A 133 -13.80 2.65 8.94
N VAL A 134 -12.94 1.74 9.42
CA VAL A 134 -12.77 1.45 10.86
C VAL A 134 -11.32 1.38 11.32
N ASP A 135 -10.37 1.43 10.39
CA ASP A 135 -8.94 1.47 10.69
C ASP A 135 -8.41 2.90 10.48
N ASN A 136 -7.34 3.26 11.16
CA ASN A 136 -6.64 4.54 10.96
C ASN A 136 -5.39 4.40 10.08
N THR A 137 -5.37 3.35 9.26
CA THR A 137 -4.29 3.03 8.32
C THR A 137 -4.87 2.46 7.05
N GLU A 138 -4.22 2.73 5.92
CA GLU A 138 -4.51 2.09 4.63
C GLU A 138 -3.21 1.61 4.00
N ASN A 139 -3.18 0.37 3.48
CA ASN A 139 -1.95 -0.23 2.98
C ASN A 139 -2.13 -0.82 1.59
N LEU A 140 -1.22 -0.48 0.69
CA LEU A 140 -1.15 -1.07 -0.64
C LEU A 140 0.11 -1.92 -0.79
N TRP A 141 -0.09 -3.10 -1.36
CA TRP A 141 0.95 -3.98 -1.86
C TRP A 141 0.54 -4.40 -3.27
N VAL A 142 1.18 -3.83 -4.27
CA VAL A 142 0.74 -4.00 -5.67
C VAL A 142 1.95 -4.27 -6.55
N LEU A 143 1.82 -5.29 -7.42
CA LEU A 143 2.73 -5.48 -8.55
C LEU A 143 2.27 -4.57 -9.68
N LEU A 144 3.14 -3.67 -10.10
CA LEU A 144 2.95 -2.70 -11.17
C LEU A 144 3.31 -3.32 -12.53
N GLU A 145 2.74 -2.75 -13.59
CA GLU A 145 3.10 -3.05 -14.97
C GLU A 145 4.25 -2.11 -15.40
N ASP A 146 5.23 -2.65 -16.12
CA ASP A 146 6.38 -1.88 -16.61
C ASP A 146 5.97 -0.87 -17.69
N ASP A 147 6.58 0.31 -17.71
CA ASP A 147 6.29 1.41 -18.63
C ASP A 147 4.86 1.98 -18.52
N HIS A 148 4.24 1.83 -17.33
CA HIS A 148 2.94 2.40 -17.00
C HIS A 148 3.07 3.60 -16.07
N ASP A 149 2.20 4.59 -16.29
CA ASP A 149 2.07 5.77 -15.43
C ASP A 149 0.97 5.54 -14.40
N TYR A 150 1.28 5.82 -13.14
CA TYR A 150 0.38 5.63 -12.01
C TYR A 150 0.11 6.92 -11.25
N MET A 151 -1.06 6.97 -10.63
CA MET A 151 -1.43 7.99 -9.65
C MET A 151 -1.83 7.31 -8.34
N LEU A 152 -1.01 7.45 -7.32
CA LEU A 152 -1.37 7.16 -5.93
C LEU A 152 -2.20 8.33 -5.41
N LYS A 153 -3.35 8.04 -4.78
CA LYS A 153 -4.30 9.08 -4.39
C LYS A 153 -4.90 8.84 -3.01
N VAL A 154 -4.90 9.88 -2.17
CA VAL A 154 -5.60 9.91 -0.88
C VAL A 154 -6.91 10.67 -1.05
N LEU A 155 -8.01 10.10 -0.52
CA LEU A 155 -9.35 10.69 -0.54
C LEU A 155 -10.03 10.47 0.81
N PRO A 156 -10.92 11.36 1.26
CA PRO A 156 -11.90 11.00 2.28
C PRO A 156 -12.75 9.81 1.83
N GLY A 157 -13.15 8.96 2.77
CA GLY A 157 -14.12 7.91 2.51
C GLY A 157 -15.44 8.47 1.96
N GLU A 158 -16.19 7.66 1.20
CA GLU A 158 -17.35 8.12 0.41
C GLU A 158 -18.41 8.88 1.24
N SER A 159 -18.57 8.51 2.51
CA SER A 159 -19.54 9.12 3.43
C SER A 159 -18.93 10.12 4.41
N GLN A 160 -17.64 10.42 4.29
CA GLN A 160 -16.93 11.34 5.16
C GLN A 160 -17.30 12.79 4.80
N GLU A 161 -17.91 13.49 5.76
CA GLU A 161 -18.15 14.93 5.67
C GLU A 161 -16.82 15.70 5.72
N ASP A 162 -16.82 16.95 5.25
CA ASP A 162 -15.63 17.80 5.27
C ASP A 162 -15.04 17.91 6.68
N PHE A 163 -13.72 17.71 6.78
CA PHE A 163 -12.96 17.74 8.03
C PHE A 163 -11.60 18.43 7.81
N GLN A 164 -10.87 18.66 8.90
CA GLN A 164 -9.50 19.14 8.84
C GLN A 164 -8.65 18.30 9.77
N TRP A 165 -7.78 17.47 9.20
CA TRP A 165 -6.90 16.59 9.97
C TRP A 165 -5.57 16.38 9.26
N ASP A 166 -4.60 15.79 9.96
CA ASP A 166 -3.30 15.45 9.40
C ASP A 166 -3.20 13.98 9.01
N TYR A 167 -2.37 13.68 8.01
CA TYR A 167 -1.99 12.31 7.68
C TYR A 167 -0.52 12.23 7.30
N ALA A 168 0.03 11.02 7.37
CA ALA A 168 1.32 10.68 6.80
C ALA A 168 1.15 9.57 5.76
N LEU A 169 1.73 9.76 4.58
CA LEU A 169 1.81 8.75 3.52
C LEU A 169 3.28 8.39 3.32
N ALA A 170 3.59 7.10 3.27
CA ALA A 170 4.93 6.62 2.96
C ALA A 170 4.87 5.58 1.86
N TRP A 171 5.84 5.61 0.95
CA TRP A 171 5.90 4.66 -0.16
C TRP A 171 7.31 4.20 -0.47
N ARG A 172 7.37 3.05 -1.14
CA ARG A 172 8.56 2.49 -1.74
C ARG A 172 8.22 1.61 -2.92
N MET A 173 9.03 1.71 -3.96
CA MET A 173 9.02 0.84 -5.12
C MET A 173 10.34 0.06 -5.16
N ASP A 174 10.26 -1.26 -5.20
CA ASP A 174 11.43 -2.14 -5.37
C ASP A 174 11.23 -3.09 -6.55
N ALA A 175 12.28 -3.85 -6.89
CA ALA A 175 12.17 -4.99 -7.78
C ALA A 175 11.11 -5.98 -7.29
N ALA A 176 10.31 -6.49 -8.21
CA ALA A 176 9.45 -7.63 -7.93
C ALA A 176 10.29 -8.80 -7.43
N ALA A 177 9.84 -9.47 -6.37
CA ALA A 177 10.54 -10.63 -5.84
C ALA A 177 10.68 -11.68 -6.96
N ALA A 178 11.91 -12.10 -7.26
CA ALA A 178 12.15 -13.16 -8.23
C ALA A 178 11.36 -14.42 -7.82
N PRO A 179 10.72 -15.14 -8.77
CA PRO A 179 10.09 -16.41 -8.47
C PRO A 179 11.11 -17.31 -7.80
N VAL A 180 10.79 -17.85 -6.62
CA VAL A 180 11.71 -18.75 -5.91
C VAL A 180 12.00 -19.92 -6.85
N PRO A 181 13.25 -20.15 -7.28
CA PRO A 181 13.54 -21.29 -8.13
C PRO A 181 13.18 -22.53 -7.34
N ILE A 182 12.21 -23.31 -7.84
CA ILE A 182 11.94 -24.65 -7.32
C ILE A 182 13.27 -25.39 -7.37
N SER A 183 13.86 -25.64 -6.19
CA SER A 183 15.14 -26.33 -6.08
C SER A 183 15.10 -27.60 -6.93
N GLY A 184 16.18 -27.90 -7.65
CA GLY A 184 16.30 -29.14 -8.45
C GLY A 184 16.02 -30.42 -7.66
N ALA A 185 15.98 -30.36 -6.34
CA ALA A 185 15.49 -31.42 -5.46
C ALA A 185 14.02 -31.80 -5.71
N VAL A 186 13.15 -30.86 -6.07
CA VAL A 186 11.72 -31.13 -6.38
C VAL A 186 11.59 -31.92 -7.68
N TRP A 187 12.47 -31.67 -8.66
CA TRP A 187 12.56 -32.48 -9.88
C TRP A 187 13.08 -33.90 -9.63
N LEU A 188 14.05 -34.07 -8.73
CA LEU A 188 14.57 -35.39 -8.34
C LEU A 188 13.49 -36.25 -7.65
N ILE A 189 12.66 -35.66 -6.80
CA ILE A 189 11.56 -36.40 -6.14
C ILE A 189 10.46 -36.77 -7.13
N GLY A 190 10.11 -35.88 -8.08
CA GLY A 190 9.13 -36.17 -9.13
C GLY A 190 9.56 -37.29 -10.09
N SER A 191 10.83 -37.32 -10.48
CA SER A 191 11.37 -38.40 -11.32
C SER A 191 11.48 -39.75 -10.61
N ALA A 192 11.68 -39.75 -9.28
CA ALA A 192 11.70 -40.98 -8.48
C ALA A 192 10.30 -41.64 -8.39
N PHE A 193 9.22 -40.87 -8.36
CA PHE A 193 7.86 -41.42 -8.35
C PHE A 193 7.46 -42.04 -9.71
N MET A 194 7.89 -41.48 -10.84
CA MET A 194 7.67 -42.10 -12.15
C MET A 194 8.54 -43.35 -12.39
N ALA A 195 9.75 -43.40 -11.82
CA ALA A 195 10.59 -44.59 -11.90
C ALA A 195 10.07 -45.75 -11.03
N LEU A 196 9.43 -45.46 -9.89
CA LEU A 196 8.90 -46.50 -8.99
C LEU A 196 7.56 -47.10 -9.48
N SER A 197 6.75 -46.37 -10.26
CA SER A 197 5.54 -46.92 -10.89
C SER A 197 5.82 -47.82 -12.10
N GLY A 198 7.06 -47.85 -12.60
CA GLY A 198 7.47 -48.62 -13.78
C GLY A 198 8.08 -50.01 -13.49
N ILE A 199 8.30 -50.39 -12.23
CA ILE A 199 9.00 -51.65 -11.86
C ILE A 199 8.03 -52.69 -11.27
N ASN A 200 6.77 -52.75 -11.73
CA ASN A 200 5.87 -53.83 -11.31
C ASN A 200 5.06 -54.44 -12.45
N THR A 201 5.71 -54.69 -13.59
CA THR A 201 5.23 -55.68 -14.56
C THR A 201 6.38 -56.28 -15.34
N GLN A 202 7.02 -57.29 -14.73
CA GLN A 202 7.49 -58.51 -15.39
C GLN A 202 8.25 -59.33 -14.34
N TYR A 203 7.62 -60.41 -13.85
CA TYR A 203 8.20 -61.76 -13.75
C TYR A 203 7.15 -62.69 -13.08
N ILE A 204 6.60 -63.58 -13.93
CA ILE A 204 5.90 -64.86 -13.66
C ILE A 204 4.48 -64.78 -13.09
#